data_AF-A0A140EC04-F1
#
_entry.id   AF-A0A140EC04-F1
#
_cell.length_a   1.000
_cell.length_b   1.000
_cell.length_c   1.000
_cell.angle_alpha   90.00
_cell.angle_beta   90.00
_cell.angle_gamma   90.00
#
_symmetry.space_group_name_H-M   'P 1'
#
loop_
_entity.id
_entity.type
_entity.pdbx_description
1 polymer ?
#
loop_
_entity_poly.entity_id
_entity_poly.type
_entity_poly.pdbx_seq_one_letter_code
_entity_poly.pdbx_strand_id
1 'polypeptide(L)'
;MGFGGINTHLVLEAGPSAVPERIRRQQLRLARHTQDAELLLLDAADPAALRERVAALLPPLARLSYGELTDLAGALAGEVRGRPTRLAVVAASPAEAVDRFERVLAALDRGEEELFADGLALRRTLRPARLGFLFPGQGSGRSVDGGALARRFPAAAEVHRLAALPADADPVATEVAQPRIAAGSLAGLRVLTELGVEARVAVGHSLGEITALHWAGTVDAEALLRIAAARGAVMAGCREPGTMAGIAADDIAAARLIGTEPVVVAGYNGPRQTVVAGPSDAVRRVCERATEAGVHWADLAVSHAFHSPL
;
A
#
# COMPACT_ATOMS: atom_id res chain seq x y z
N MET A 1 0.25 -24.22 -57.28
CA MET A 1 1.05 -24.00 -58.50
C MET A 1 0.62 -22.66 -59.09
N GLY A 2 1.53 -21.71 -59.24
CA GLY A 2 1.23 -20.40 -59.80
C GLY A 2 1.12 -20.46 -61.33
N PHE A 3 0.23 -19.66 -61.92
CA PHE A 3 -0.09 -19.63 -63.37
C PHE A 3 1.10 -19.31 -64.31
N GLY A 4 2.28 -18.98 -63.77
CA GLY A 4 3.51 -18.66 -64.50
C GLY A 4 4.64 -19.71 -64.39
N GLY A 5 4.39 -20.92 -63.88
CA GLY A 5 5.39 -21.99 -63.83
C GLY A 5 6.40 -21.91 -62.68
N ILE A 6 6.27 -20.95 -61.77
CA ILE A 6 7.06 -20.88 -60.54
C ILE A 6 6.38 -21.73 -59.46
N ASN A 7 7.10 -22.74 -58.97
CA ASN A 7 6.68 -23.60 -57.86
C ASN A 7 7.53 -23.28 -56.63
N THR A 8 6.88 -22.88 -55.54
CA THR A 8 7.51 -22.70 -54.22
C THR A 8 7.12 -23.86 -53.32
N HIS A 9 8.10 -24.46 -52.65
CA HIS A 9 7.89 -25.49 -51.66
C HIS A 9 8.42 -25.01 -50.30
N LEU A 10 7.60 -25.15 -49.26
CA LEU A 10 7.95 -24.83 -47.88
C LEU A 10 7.77 -26.08 -47.03
N VAL A 11 8.83 -26.47 -46.33
CA VAL A 11 8.80 -27.50 -45.30
C VAL A 11 8.81 -26.79 -43.95
N LEU A 12 7.80 -27.08 -43.13
CA LEU A 12 7.70 -26.58 -41.76
C LEU A 12 8.05 -27.74 -40.82
N GLU A 13 9.02 -27.49 -39.94
CA GLU A 13 9.35 -28.38 -38.83
C GLU A 13 8.95 -27.68 -37.53
N ALA A 14 8.57 -28.46 -36.52
CA ALA A 14 8.35 -27.92 -35.18
C ALA A 14 9.68 -27.35 -34.65
N GLY A 15 9.64 -26.14 -34.09
CA GLY A 15 10.80 -25.60 -33.37
C GLY A 15 11.22 -26.54 -32.24
N PRO A 16 12.49 -26.51 -31.80
CA PRO A 16 12.93 -27.30 -30.66
C PRO A 16 11.96 -27.07 -29.51
N SER A 17 11.42 -28.14 -28.91
CA SER A 17 10.61 -28.01 -27.71
C SER A 17 11.43 -27.19 -26.72
N ALA A 18 10.90 -26.04 -26.30
CA ALA A 18 11.59 -25.19 -25.33
C ALA A 18 12.00 -26.09 -24.16
N VAL A 19 13.30 -26.26 -23.95
CA VAL A 19 13.81 -27.05 -22.83
C VAL A 19 13.16 -26.43 -21.60
N PRO A 20 12.36 -27.17 -20.81
CA PRO A 20 11.68 -26.59 -19.67
C PRO A 20 12.73 -25.92 -18.81
N GLU A 21 12.69 -24.59 -18.74
CA GLU A 21 13.57 -23.85 -17.88
C GLU A 21 13.32 -24.40 -16.47
N ARG A 22 14.38 -24.83 -15.78
CA ARG A 22 14.22 -25.57 -14.52
C ARG A 22 13.56 -24.65 -13.50
N ILE A 23 12.24 -24.79 -13.35
CA ILE A 23 11.43 -23.91 -12.51
C ILE A 23 11.98 -24.01 -11.08
N ARG A 24 12.44 -22.89 -10.53
CA ARG A 24 12.99 -22.84 -9.17
C ARG A 24 11.90 -23.24 -8.19
N ARG A 25 12.28 -23.88 -7.07
CA ARG A 25 11.32 -24.28 -6.01
C ARG A 25 10.44 -23.11 -5.54
N GLN A 26 10.99 -21.90 -5.51
CA GLN A 26 10.26 -20.69 -5.17
C GLN A 26 9.18 -20.35 -6.22
N GLN A 27 9.49 -20.43 -7.52
CA GLN A 27 8.51 -20.19 -8.59
C GLN A 27 7.39 -21.22 -8.55
N LEU A 28 7.71 -22.50 -8.31
CA LEU A 28 6.70 -23.55 -8.11
C LEU A 28 5.81 -23.27 -6.90
N ARG A 29 6.38 -22.78 -5.79
CA ARG A 29 5.61 -22.41 -4.60
C ARG A 29 4.68 -21.23 -4.86
N LEU A 30 5.14 -20.23 -5.63
CA LEU A 30 4.35 -19.06 -5.99
C LEU A 30 3.23 -19.40 -6.98
N ALA A 31 3.51 -20.22 -7.99
CA ALA A 31 2.51 -20.68 -8.95
C ALA A 31 1.42 -21.57 -8.32
N ARG A 32 1.74 -22.24 -7.20
CA ARG A 32 0.79 -23.04 -6.42
C ARG A 32 0.09 -22.25 -5.31
N HIS A 33 0.51 -21.01 -5.07
CA HIS A 33 -0.14 -20.18 -4.08
C HIS A 33 -1.44 -19.64 -4.69
N THR A 34 -2.56 -19.90 -4.03
CA THR A 34 -3.84 -19.29 -4.39
C THR A 34 -3.69 -17.78 -4.23
N GLN A 35 -3.83 -17.06 -5.35
CA GLN A 35 -3.96 -15.60 -5.35
C GLN A 35 -5.44 -15.27 -5.34
N ASP A 36 -5.81 -14.28 -4.52
CA ASP A 36 -7.22 -13.85 -4.42
C ASP A 36 -7.64 -13.05 -5.66
N ALA A 37 -6.66 -12.46 -6.37
CA ALA A 37 -6.86 -11.73 -7.61
C ALA A 37 -5.59 -11.64 -8.45
N GLU A 38 -5.78 -11.38 -9.75
CA GLU A 38 -4.73 -11.11 -10.73
C GLU A 38 -4.71 -9.64 -11.14
N LEU A 39 -3.55 -9.16 -11.61
CA LEU A 39 -3.35 -7.79 -12.10
C LEU A 39 -3.14 -7.80 -13.63
N LEU A 40 -4.16 -7.41 -14.37
CA LEU A 40 -4.13 -7.27 -15.82
C LEU A 40 -3.65 -5.86 -16.19
N LEU A 41 -2.51 -5.77 -16.88
CA LEU A 41 -1.87 -4.50 -17.24
C LEU A 41 -1.89 -4.26 -18.74
N LEU A 42 -2.35 -3.09 -19.15
CA LEU A 42 -2.35 -2.68 -20.55
C LEU A 42 -1.79 -1.26 -20.68
N ASP A 43 -1.17 -0.99 -21.82
CA ASP A 43 -0.78 0.35 -22.20
C ASP A 43 -0.93 0.60 -23.71
N ALA A 44 -1.21 1.83 -24.10
CA ALA A 44 -1.38 2.20 -25.51
C ALA A 44 -0.89 3.62 -25.76
N ALA A 45 -0.70 3.95 -27.04
CA ALA A 45 -0.27 5.29 -27.44
C ALA A 45 -1.30 6.37 -27.05
N ASP A 46 -2.58 6.03 -27.18
CA ASP A 46 -3.71 6.92 -26.95
C ASP A 46 -4.96 6.12 -26.48
N PRO A 47 -6.04 6.81 -26.06
CA PRO A 47 -7.28 6.16 -25.62
C PRO A 47 -7.95 5.26 -26.67
N ALA A 48 -7.88 5.59 -27.95
CA ALA A 48 -8.50 4.80 -29.01
C ALA A 48 -7.79 3.46 -29.20
N ALA A 49 -6.46 3.47 -29.22
CA ALA A 49 -5.66 2.26 -29.28
C ALA A 49 -5.85 1.37 -28.03
N LEU A 50 -6.01 1.96 -26.84
CA LEU A 50 -6.33 1.19 -25.64
C LEU A 50 -7.70 0.52 -25.76
N ARG A 51 -8.71 1.27 -26.21
CA ARG A 51 -10.07 0.77 -26.42
C ARG A 51 -10.09 -0.43 -27.36
N GLU A 52 -9.38 -0.36 -28.48
CA GLU A 52 -9.24 -1.48 -29.43
C GLU A 52 -8.62 -2.72 -28.77
N ARG A 53 -7.55 -2.55 -27.99
CA ARG A 53 -6.91 -3.64 -27.25
C ARG A 53 -7.88 -4.28 -26.24
N VAL A 54 -8.59 -3.47 -25.45
CA VAL A 54 -9.56 -3.98 -24.46
C VAL A 54 -10.70 -4.73 -25.16
N ALA A 55 -11.25 -4.17 -26.25
CA ALA A 55 -12.32 -4.80 -27.01
C ALA A 55 -11.88 -6.14 -27.63
N ALA A 56 -10.63 -6.24 -28.11
CA ALA A 56 -10.09 -7.48 -28.66
C ALA A 56 -9.89 -8.59 -27.60
N LEU A 57 -9.67 -8.21 -26.33
CA LEU A 57 -9.47 -9.15 -25.24
C LEU A 57 -10.76 -9.68 -24.62
N LEU A 58 -11.89 -8.98 -24.77
CA LEU A 58 -13.18 -9.40 -24.20
C LEU A 58 -13.63 -10.80 -24.66
N PRO A 59 -13.66 -11.13 -25.97
CA PRO A 59 -14.11 -12.45 -26.42
C PRO A 59 -13.31 -13.64 -25.88
N PRO A 60 -11.95 -13.64 -25.90
CA PRO A 60 -11.20 -14.73 -25.30
C PRO A 60 -11.28 -14.72 -23.76
N LEU A 61 -11.31 -13.54 -23.12
CA LEU A 61 -11.39 -13.43 -21.66
C LEU A 61 -12.62 -14.13 -21.07
N ALA A 62 -13.78 -13.98 -21.73
CA ALA A 62 -15.03 -14.63 -21.32
C ALA A 62 -14.98 -16.17 -21.36
N ARG A 63 -13.96 -16.74 -21.99
CA ARG A 63 -13.78 -18.20 -22.14
C ARG A 63 -12.66 -18.77 -21.27
N LEU A 64 -11.91 -17.92 -20.57
CA LEU A 64 -10.80 -18.37 -19.73
C LEU A 64 -11.31 -19.07 -18.48
N SER A 65 -10.56 -20.07 -18.06
CA SER A 65 -10.63 -20.64 -16.72
C SER A 65 -9.89 -19.74 -15.70
N TYR A 66 -10.09 -20.02 -14.41
CA TYR A 66 -9.38 -19.32 -13.33
C TYR A 66 -7.85 -19.47 -13.45
N GLY A 67 -7.35 -20.64 -13.88
CA GLY A 67 -5.92 -20.88 -14.04
C GLY A 67 -5.29 -20.10 -15.21
N GLU A 68 -6.04 -19.91 -16.29
CA GLU A 68 -5.57 -19.18 -17.47
C GLU A 68 -5.56 -17.66 -17.24
N LEU A 69 -6.27 -17.15 -16.22
CA LEU A 69 -6.24 -15.72 -15.89
C LEU A 69 -4.85 -15.28 -15.42
N THR A 70 -4.13 -16.12 -14.67
CA THR A 70 -2.74 -15.86 -14.25
C THR A 70 -1.80 -15.82 -15.46
N ASP A 71 -1.98 -16.73 -16.42
CA ASP A 71 -1.20 -16.74 -17.66
C ASP A 71 -1.47 -15.49 -18.50
N LEU A 72 -2.74 -15.06 -18.59
CA LEU A 72 -3.10 -13.79 -19.23
C LEU A 72 -2.44 -12.59 -18.54
N ALA A 73 -2.49 -12.53 -17.21
CA ALA A 73 -1.86 -11.45 -16.44
C ALA A 73 -0.35 -11.37 -16.73
N GLY A 74 0.33 -12.52 -16.73
CA GLY A 74 1.75 -12.62 -17.10
C GLY A 74 2.03 -12.19 -18.54
N ALA A 75 1.22 -12.64 -19.50
CA ALA A 75 1.36 -12.28 -20.91
C ALA A 75 1.18 -10.77 -21.12
N LEU A 76 0.11 -10.20 -20.57
CA LEU A 76 -0.19 -8.77 -20.65
C LEU A 76 0.91 -7.91 -20.00
N ALA A 77 1.39 -8.30 -18.81
CA ALA A 77 2.52 -7.63 -18.16
C ALA A 77 3.79 -7.64 -19.04
N GLY A 78 4.04 -8.74 -19.76
CA GLY A 78 5.13 -8.87 -20.73
C GLY A 78 5.00 -7.98 -21.98
N GLU A 79 3.81 -7.43 -22.26
CA GLU A 79 3.53 -6.54 -23.39
C GLU A 79 3.61 -5.04 -23.06
N VAL A 80 3.65 -4.68 -21.77
CA VAL A 80 3.75 -3.30 -21.31
C VAL A 80 5.06 -2.68 -21.77
N ARG A 81 5.01 -1.47 -22.33
CA ARG A 81 6.18 -0.71 -22.82
C ARG A 81 6.28 0.71 -22.24
N GLY A 82 5.45 1.04 -21.25
CA GLY A 82 5.43 2.36 -20.61
C GLY A 82 4.70 3.43 -21.42
N ARG A 83 3.81 3.03 -22.33
CA ARG A 83 3.07 3.95 -23.22
C ARG A 83 2.15 4.90 -22.41
N PRO A 84 1.71 6.05 -22.99
CA PRO A 84 1.05 7.11 -22.23
C PRO A 84 -0.30 6.74 -21.64
N THR A 85 -1.14 6.00 -22.35
CA THR A 85 -2.46 5.58 -21.86
C THR A 85 -2.31 4.23 -21.18
N ARG A 86 -2.56 4.16 -19.88
CA ARG A 86 -2.28 2.99 -19.05
C ARG A 86 -3.54 2.52 -18.35
N LEU A 87 -3.71 1.22 -18.27
CA LEU A 87 -4.81 0.55 -17.61
C LEU A 87 -4.26 -0.55 -16.70
N ALA A 88 -4.72 -0.55 -15.45
CA ALA A 88 -4.54 -1.63 -14.51
C ALA A 88 -5.91 -2.11 -14.04
N VAL A 89 -6.15 -3.41 -14.15
CA VAL A 89 -7.37 -4.08 -13.71
C VAL A 89 -6.99 -5.20 -12.76
N VAL A 90 -7.39 -5.07 -11.50
CA VAL A 90 -7.36 -6.20 -10.56
C VAL A 90 -8.59 -7.05 -10.84
N ALA A 91 -8.54 -8.38 -10.77
CA ALA A 91 -9.72 -9.24 -10.90
C ALA A 91 -9.52 -10.61 -10.26
N ALA A 92 -10.50 -11.08 -9.47
CA ALA A 92 -10.51 -12.40 -8.83
C ALA A 92 -11.01 -13.51 -9.76
N SER A 93 -11.67 -13.15 -10.86
CA SER A 93 -12.20 -14.11 -11.82
C SER A 93 -12.25 -13.55 -13.24
N PRO A 94 -12.31 -14.41 -14.27
CA PRO A 94 -12.53 -13.98 -15.65
C PRO A 94 -13.82 -13.15 -15.83
N ALA A 95 -14.91 -13.51 -15.13
CA ALA A 95 -16.17 -12.77 -15.18
C ALA A 95 -16.02 -11.34 -14.64
N GLU A 96 -15.36 -11.18 -13.48
CA GLU A 96 -15.10 -9.86 -12.91
C GLU A 96 -14.16 -9.02 -13.80
N ALA A 97 -13.20 -9.67 -14.46
CA ALA A 97 -12.34 -9.01 -15.45
C ALA A 97 -13.13 -8.51 -16.67
N VAL A 98 -14.09 -9.30 -17.17
CA VAL A 98 -15.03 -8.89 -18.24
C VAL A 98 -15.81 -7.65 -17.79
N ASP A 99 -16.48 -7.71 -16.64
CA ASP A 99 -17.27 -6.59 -16.12
C ASP A 99 -16.43 -5.30 -16.00
N ARG A 100 -15.20 -5.43 -15.52
CA ARG A 100 -14.26 -4.31 -15.39
C ARG A 100 -13.79 -3.78 -16.74
N PHE A 101 -13.53 -4.63 -17.73
CA PHE A 101 -13.17 -4.22 -19.09
C PHE A 101 -14.34 -3.54 -19.82
N GLU A 102 -15.57 -4.01 -19.64
CA GLU A 102 -16.76 -3.35 -20.20
C GLU A 102 -16.96 -1.95 -19.61
N ARG A 103 -16.74 -1.77 -18.29
CA ARG A 103 -16.75 -0.45 -17.65
C ARG A 103 -15.69 0.48 -18.23
N VAL A 104 -14.49 -0.04 -18.51
CA VAL A 104 -13.40 0.71 -19.15
C VAL A 104 -13.77 1.10 -20.58
N LEU A 105 -14.35 0.20 -21.39
CA LEU A 105 -14.81 0.53 -22.72
C LEU A 105 -15.87 1.64 -22.69
N ALA A 106 -16.84 1.54 -21.80
CA ALA A 106 -17.87 2.57 -21.65
C ALA A 106 -17.28 3.94 -21.27
N ALA A 107 -16.24 3.97 -20.42
CA ALA A 107 -15.52 5.21 -20.07
C ALA A 107 -14.76 5.78 -21.28
N LEU A 108 -14.03 4.94 -22.00
CA LEU A 108 -13.30 5.32 -23.21
C LEU A 108 -14.24 5.81 -24.32
N ASP A 109 -15.41 5.19 -24.49
CA ASP A 109 -16.46 5.61 -25.44
C ASP A 109 -17.05 6.99 -25.10
N ARG A 110 -17.06 7.37 -23.83
CA ARG A 110 -17.42 8.73 -23.38
C ARG A 110 -16.27 9.73 -23.50
N GLY A 111 -15.10 9.31 -23.95
CA GLY A 111 -13.91 10.15 -24.06
C GLY A 111 -13.20 10.39 -22.73
N GLU A 112 -13.43 9.57 -21.70
CA GLU A 112 -12.73 9.68 -20.43
C GLU A 112 -11.27 9.21 -20.57
N GLU A 113 -10.33 10.05 -20.12
CA GLU A 113 -8.91 9.71 -20.09
C GLU A 113 -8.42 9.26 -18.69
N GLU A 114 -9.31 9.27 -17.71
CA GLU A 114 -9.05 8.91 -16.32
C GLU A 114 -10.26 8.21 -15.72
N LEU A 115 -10.04 7.05 -15.10
CA LEU A 115 -11.04 6.32 -14.33
C LEU A 115 -10.35 5.63 -13.15
N PHE A 116 -10.76 5.99 -11.93
CA PHE A 116 -10.28 5.36 -10.71
C PHE A 116 -11.48 4.80 -9.93
N ALA A 117 -11.48 3.49 -9.71
CA ALA A 117 -12.46 2.79 -8.91
C ALA A 117 -11.79 1.59 -8.23
N ASP A 118 -12.51 0.91 -7.33
CA ASP A 118 -11.97 -0.29 -6.70
C ASP A 118 -11.59 -1.37 -7.74
N GLY A 119 -10.31 -1.78 -7.71
CA GLY A 119 -9.70 -2.69 -8.68
C GLY A 119 -9.51 -2.13 -10.10
N LEU A 120 -9.71 -0.84 -10.35
CA LEU A 120 -9.61 -0.22 -11.68
C LEU A 120 -8.82 1.11 -11.66
N ALA A 121 -7.80 1.19 -12.51
CA ALA A 121 -7.07 2.43 -12.75
C ALA A 121 -6.76 2.61 -14.23
N LEU A 122 -7.46 3.54 -14.88
CA LEU A 122 -7.16 4.05 -16.22
C LEU A 122 -6.61 5.47 -16.08
N ARG A 123 -5.51 5.76 -16.76
CA ARG A 123 -5.01 7.12 -16.87
C ARG A 123 -4.18 7.31 -18.13
N ARG A 124 -4.41 8.42 -18.84
CA ARG A 124 -3.44 8.97 -19.79
C ARG A 124 -2.44 9.86 -19.05
N THR A 125 -1.17 9.52 -19.14
CA THR A 125 -0.09 10.30 -18.54
C THR A 125 1.03 10.61 -19.52
N LEU A 126 1.33 11.89 -19.68
CA LEU A 126 2.45 12.37 -20.50
C LEU A 126 3.72 12.60 -19.67
N ARG A 127 3.62 12.52 -18.34
CA ARG A 127 4.75 12.75 -17.42
C ARG A 127 4.76 11.72 -16.29
N PRO A 128 5.93 11.30 -15.78
CA PRO A 128 6.00 10.46 -14.60
C PRO A 128 5.36 11.14 -13.38
N ALA A 129 4.62 10.38 -12.58
CA ALA A 129 4.13 10.86 -11.29
C ALA A 129 5.31 11.04 -10.32
N ARG A 130 5.21 12.00 -9.40
CA ARG A 130 6.10 12.09 -8.24
C ARG A 130 5.44 11.35 -7.08
N LEU A 131 6.13 10.33 -6.58
CA LEU A 131 5.67 9.55 -5.44
C LEU A 131 6.34 10.03 -4.16
N GLY A 132 5.57 10.08 -3.07
CA GLY A 132 6.09 10.26 -1.72
C GLY A 132 5.62 9.11 -0.83
N PHE A 133 6.49 8.61 0.04
CA PHE A 133 6.10 7.62 1.04
C PHE A 133 5.61 8.31 2.31
N LEU A 134 4.53 7.79 2.87
CA LEU A 134 4.01 8.20 4.17
C LEU A 134 4.07 7.01 5.11
N PHE A 135 4.93 7.09 6.12
CA PHE A 135 5.10 6.05 7.12
C PHE A 135 4.18 6.29 8.33
N PRO A 136 3.40 5.30 8.75
CA PRO A 136 2.37 5.49 9.76
C PRO A 136 2.93 5.62 11.19
N GLY A 137 2.11 6.21 12.06
CA GLY A 137 2.33 6.28 13.51
C GLY A 137 1.76 5.09 14.29
N GLN A 138 1.67 5.22 15.62
CA GLN A 138 1.43 4.13 16.59
C GLN A 138 0.03 3.45 16.52
N GLY A 139 -0.89 3.88 15.65
CA GLY A 139 -2.25 3.30 15.53
C GLY A 139 -2.44 2.27 14.43
N SER A 140 -1.40 1.91 13.69
CA SER A 140 -1.56 1.18 12.41
C SER A 140 -1.41 -0.33 12.52
N GLY A 141 -2.35 -1.04 11.90
CA GLY A 141 -2.34 -2.50 11.76
C GLY A 141 -2.50 -3.25 13.08
N ARG A 142 -2.70 -4.57 12.98
CA ARG A 142 -2.77 -5.49 14.14
C ARG A 142 -2.07 -6.83 13.91
N SER A 143 -1.56 -7.08 12.70
CA SER A 143 -0.87 -8.33 12.35
C SER A 143 0.58 -8.29 12.80
N VAL A 144 1.02 -9.41 13.40
CA VAL A 144 2.41 -9.68 13.82
C VAL A 144 3.14 -10.65 12.87
N ASP A 145 2.40 -11.36 12.03
CA ASP A 145 2.91 -12.42 11.14
C ASP A 145 3.26 -11.91 9.71
N GLY A 146 2.97 -10.65 9.42
CA GLY A 146 3.18 -10.02 8.11
C GLY A 146 2.16 -10.39 7.03
N GLY A 147 1.15 -11.20 7.38
CA GLY A 147 -0.01 -11.49 6.56
C GLY A 147 0.29 -11.91 5.11
N ALA A 148 -0.46 -11.36 4.17
CA ALA A 148 -0.36 -11.71 2.75
C ALA A 148 1.03 -11.36 2.16
N LEU A 149 1.64 -10.26 2.60
CA LEU A 149 2.95 -9.83 2.09
C LEU A 149 4.04 -10.82 2.48
N ALA A 150 4.10 -11.26 3.75
CA ALA A 150 5.07 -12.27 4.18
C ALA A 150 4.87 -13.63 3.49
N ARG A 151 3.62 -14.03 3.20
CA ARG A 151 3.35 -15.26 2.43
C ARG A 151 3.83 -15.15 0.98
N ARG A 152 3.71 -13.97 0.36
CA ARG A 152 3.98 -13.76 -1.07
C ARG A 152 5.42 -13.36 -1.38
N PHE A 153 6.05 -12.58 -0.52
CA PHE A 153 7.35 -11.96 -0.76
C PHE A 153 8.37 -12.42 0.29
N PRO A 154 9.42 -13.17 -0.10
CA PRO A 154 10.46 -13.62 0.82
C PRO A 154 11.14 -12.47 1.56
N ALA A 155 11.32 -11.32 0.91
CA ALA A 155 11.92 -10.14 1.54
C ALA A 155 11.06 -9.59 2.69
N ALA A 156 9.73 -9.65 2.57
CA ALA A 156 8.82 -9.29 3.66
C ALA A 156 8.84 -10.33 4.79
N ALA A 157 8.91 -11.63 4.45
CA ALA A 157 9.02 -12.70 5.44
C ALA A 157 10.32 -12.62 6.25
N GLU A 158 11.42 -12.23 5.60
CA GLU A 158 12.72 -12.01 6.25
C GLU A 158 12.64 -10.94 7.34
N VAL A 159 12.03 -9.80 7.01
CA VAL A 159 11.87 -8.69 7.95
C VAL A 159 11.10 -9.11 9.20
N HIS A 160 10.01 -9.86 9.05
CA HIS A 160 9.23 -10.34 10.20
C HIS A 160 10.01 -11.36 11.04
N ARG A 161 10.84 -12.19 10.42
CA ARG A 161 11.72 -13.11 11.15
C ARG A 161 12.79 -12.37 11.95
N LEU A 162 13.40 -11.34 11.36
CA LEU A 162 14.40 -10.49 12.03
C LEU A 162 13.78 -9.66 13.17
N ALA A 163 12.55 -9.18 12.99
CA ALA A 163 11.84 -8.45 14.02
C ALA A 163 11.47 -9.32 15.24
N ALA A 164 11.35 -10.65 15.05
CA ALA A 164 11.11 -11.64 16.11
C ALA A 164 9.97 -11.26 17.07
N LEU A 165 8.87 -10.73 16.53
CA LEU A 165 7.74 -10.26 17.32
C LEU A 165 7.06 -11.42 18.06
N PRO A 166 6.61 -11.22 19.31
CA PRO A 166 5.93 -12.28 20.05
C PRO A 166 4.55 -12.56 19.42
N ALA A 167 4.26 -13.82 19.11
CA ALA A 167 3.02 -14.21 18.44
C ALA A 167 1.78 -14.02 19.32
N ASP A 168 1.91 -14.21 20.64
CA ASP A 168 0.81 -14.20 21.61
C ASP A 168 0.65 -12.86 22.36
N ALA A 169 1.46 -11.84 22.01
CA ALA A 169 1.39 -10.55 22.69
C ALA A 169 0.23 -9.70 22.16
N ASP A 170 -0.30 -8.82 23.01
CA ASP A 170 -1.32 -7.85 22.60
C ASP A 170 -0.72 -6.91 21.52
N PRO A 171 -1.21 -6.94 20.27
CA PRO A 171 -0.64 -6.16 19.17
C PRO A 171 -0.88 -4.64 19.30
N VAL A 172 -1.70 -4.23 20.28
CA VAL A 172 -2.00 -2.83 20.61
C VAL A 172 -1.13 -2.31 21.76
N ALA A 173 -0.54 -3.18 22.58
CA ALA A 173 0.39 -2.79 23.63
C ALA A 173 1.58 -2.02 23.01
N THR A 174 1.99 -0.91 23.62
CA THR A 174 2.90 0.07 22.99
C THR A 174 4.27 -0.53 22.64
N GLU A 175 4.79 -1.36 23.54
CA GLU A 175 6.03 -2.12 23.43
C GLU A 175 6.01 -3.17 22.31
N VAL A 176 4.82 -3.63 21.90
CA VAL A 176 4.63 -4.55 20.76
C VAL A 176 4.32 -3.77 19.49
N ALA A 177 3.43 -2.78 19.58
CA ALA A 177 2.91 -2.01 18.47
C ALA A 177 4.02 -1.25 17.73
N GLN A 178 4.95 -0.62 18.45
CA GLN A 178 6.03 0.15 17.81
C GLN A 178 6.97 -0.71 16.94
N PRO A 179 7.63 -1.76 17.47
CA PRO A 179 8.46 -2.63 16.63
C PRO A 179 7.63 -3.34 15.53
N ARG A 180 6.37 -3.69 15.79
CA ARG A 180 5.45 -4.27 14.79
C ARG A 180 5.20 -3.34 13.61
N ILE A 181 4.91 -2.07 13.87
CA ILE A 181 4.64 -1.07 12.83
C ILE A 181 5.91 -0.76 12.03
N ALA A 182 7.07 -0.67 12.71
CA ALA A 182 8.36 -0.50 12.05
C ALA A 182 8.68 -1.70 11.14
N ALA A 183 8.50 -2.93 11.62
CA ALA A 183 8.70 -4.15 10.83
C ALA A 183 7.74 -4.23 9.63
N GLY A 184 6.46 -3.92 9.83
CA GLY A 184 5.48 -3.89 8.75
C GLY A 184 5.83 -2.84 7.67
N SER A 185 6.27 -1.66 8.08
CA SER A 185 6.68 -0.59 7.16
C SER A 185 7.97 -0.95 6.41
N LEU A 186 8.94 -1.57 7.09
CA LEU A 186 10.17 -2.07 6.48
C LEU A 186 9.87 -3.20 5.48
N ALA A 187 8.98 -4.13 5.82
CA ALA A 187 8.55 -5.19 4.92
C ALA A 187 7.85 -4.62 3.68
N GLY A 188 6.95 -3.66 3.86
CA GLY A 188 6.31 -2.93 2.76
C GLY A 188 7.32 -2.23 1.86
N LEU A 189 8.32 -1.57 2.45
CA LEU A 189 9.39 -0.91 1.69
C LEU A 189 10.21 -1.92 0.87
N ARG A 190 10.53 -3.10 1.42
CA ARG A 190 11.23 -4.15 0.69
C ARG A 190 10.42 -4.65 -0.52
N VAL A 191 9.11 -4.83 -0.34
CA VAL A 191 8.21 -5.23 -1.44
C VAL A 191 8.13 -4.15 -2.50
N LEU A 192 7.93 -2.88 -2.12
CA LEU A 192 7.90 -1.76 -3.06
C LEU A 192 9.21 -1.64 -3.84
N THR A 193 10.35 -1.85 -3.17
CA THR A 193 11.67 -1.88 -3.82
C THR A 193 11.80 -3.03 -4.81
N GLU A 194 11.36 -4.24 -4.44
CA GLU A 194 11.33 -5.41 -5.34
C GLU A 194 10.46 -5.17 -6.58
N LEU A 195 9.38 -4.38 -6.44
CA LEU A 195 8.48 -3.98 -7.52
C LEU A 195 8.97 -2.74 -8.32
N GLY A 196 10.12 -2.17 -7.98
CA GLY A 196 10.69 -1.00 -8.66
C GLY A 196 9.93 0.32 -8.38
N VAL A 197 9.20 0.41 -7.26
CA VAL A 197 8.47 1.62 -6.86
C VAL A 197 9.39 2.55 -6.09
N GLU A 198 9.75 3.67 -6.71
CA GLU A 198 10.65 4.68 -6.14
C GLU A 198 9.90 5.95 -5.74
N ALA A 199 10.09 6.38 -4.49
CA ALA A 199 9.63 7.68 -4.00
C ALA A 199 10.74 8.73 -4.08
N ARG A 200 10.34 10.01 -4.10
CA ARG A 200 11.28 11.15 -4.06
C ARG A 200 11.35 11.84 -2.71
N VAL A 201 10.39 11.55 -1.84
CA VAL A 201 10.28 12.10 -0.49
C VAL A 201 9.65 11.05 0.40
N ALA A 202 10.00 11.08 1.67
CA ALA A 202 9.29 10.35 2.70
C ALA A 202 8.92 11.28 3.85
N VAL A 203 7.76 11.05 4.42
CA VAL A 203 7.31 11.67 5.67
C VAL A 203 6.88 10.55 6.60
N GLY A 204 7.17 10.69 7.89
CA GLY A 204 6.73 9.78 8.91
C GLY A 204 5.85 10.48 9.92
N HIS A 205 4.84 9.79 10.44
CA HIS A 205 4.05 10.29 11.56
C HIS A 205 4.58 9.71 12.87
N SER A 206 5.16 10.52 13.75
CA SER A 206 5.71 10.08 15.04
C SER A 206 6.69 8.91 14.87
N LEU A 207 6.31 7.70 15.27
CA LEU A 207 7.08 6.46 15.05
C LEU A 207 7.55 6.31 13.58
N GLY A 208 6.70 6.68 12.62
CA GLY A 208 6.99 6.56 11.20
C GLY A 208 8.22 7.37 10.75
N GLU A 209 8.63 8.40 11.51
CA GLU A 209 9.83 9.18 11.16
C GLU A 209 11.10 8.34 11.22
N ILE A 210 11.17 7.37 12.13
CA ILE A 210 12.32 6.48 12.24
C ILE A 210 12.41 5.60 10.97
N THR A 211 11.27 5.15 10.44
CA THR A 211 11.22 4.45 9.15
C THR A 211 11.55 5.37 7.99
N ALA A 212 11.15 6.64 8.02
CA ALA A 212 11.51 7.63 7.01
C ALA A 212 13.04 7.88 6.99
N LEU A 213 13.68 7.94 8.17
CA LEU A 213 15.14 8.02 8.30
C LEU A 213 15.83 6.76 7.79
N HIS A 214 15.24 5.58 8.00
CA HIS A 214 15.73 4.34 7.41
C HIS A 214 15.66 4.37 5.89
N TRP A 215 14.53 4.79 5.33
CA TRP A 215 14.35 4.95 3.88
C TRP A 215 15.36 5.94 3.28
N ALA A 216 15.67 7.02 4.00
CA ALA A 216 16.68 8.00 3.60
C ALA A 216 18.14 7.51 3.71
N GLY A 217 18.36 6.30 4.27
CA GLY A 217 19.69 5.71 4.43
C GLY A 217 20.44 6.15 5.69
N THR A 218 19.83 6.93 6.58
CA THR A 218 20.45 7.42 7.83
C THR A 218 20.51 6.36 8.91
N VAL A 219 19.55 5.43 8.91
CA VAL A 219 19.41 4.36 9.91
C VAL A 219 19.34 3.04 9.16
N ASP A 220 20.12 2.03 9.54
CA ASP A 220 20.00 0.70 8.92
C ASP A 220 18.76 -0.06 9.42
N ALA A 221 18.47 -1.22 8.82
CA ALA A 221 17.25 -1.98 9.13
C ALA A 221 17.25 -2.55 10.56
N GLU A 222 18.42 -2.96 11.08
CA GLU A 222 18.53 -3.52 12.42
C GLU A 222 18.37 -2.43 13.47
N ALA A 223 19.01 -1.28 13.24
CA ALA A 223 18.89 -0.09 14.07
C ALA A 223 17.45 0.42 14.11
N LEU A 224 16.72 0.45 12.97
CA LEU A 224 15.30 0.81 12.93
C LEU A 224 14.48 -0.06 13.91
N LEU A 225 14.62 -1.39 13.81
CA LEU A 225 13.87 -2.32 14.65
C LEU A 225 14.24 -2.19 16.13
N ARG A 226 15.53 -2.04 16.44
CA ARG A 226 16.04 -1.83 17.80
C ARG A 226 15.53 -0.52 18.41
N ILE A 227 15.58 0.58 17.67
CA ILE A 227 15.10 1.88 18.14
C ILE A 227 13.59 1.81 18.41
N ALA A 228 12.82 1.23 17.50
CA ALA A 228 11.38 1.07 17.67
C ALA A 228 11.03 0.21 18.90
N ALA A 229 11.76 -0.90 19.12
CA ALA A 229 11.59 -1.76 20.28
C ALA A 229 11.95 -1.04 21.59
N ALA A 230 13.12 -0.38 21.65
CA ALA A 230 13.55 0.37 22.82
C ALA A 230 12.59 1.51 23.16
N ARG A 231 12.14 2.27 22.15
CA ARG A 231 11.17 3.35 22.32
C ARG A 231 9.83 2.83 22.82
N GLY A 232 9.33 1.74 22.24
CA GLY A 232 8.10 1.08 22.69
C GLY A 232 8.20 0.64 24.16
N ALA A 233 9.31 0.01 24.56
CA ALA A 233 9.53 -0.44 25.94
C ALA A 233 9.63 0.72 26.94
N VAL A 234 10.36 1.79 26.59
CA VAL A 234 10.46 2.99 27.44
C VAL A 234 9.09 3.63 27.62
N MET A 235 8.33 3.80 26.54
CA MET A 235 7.01 4.43 26.60
C MET A 235 5.98 3.58 27.34
N ALA A 236 6.05 2.25 27.25
CA ALA A 236 5.23 1.35 28.06
C ALA A 236 5.57 1.39 29.55
N GLY A 237 6.81 1.78 29.90
CA GLY A 237 7.28 1.94 31.27
C GLY A 237 6.89 3.26 31.93
N CYS A 238 6.37 4.24 31.19
CA CYS A 238 5.86 5.49 31.75
C CYS A 238 4.70 5.20 32.71
N ARG A 239 4.77 5.73 33.93
CA ARG A 239 3.74 5.49 34.96
C ARG A 239 2.82 6.69 35.16
N GLU A 240 3.17 7.83 34.60
CA GLU A 240 2.40 9.06 34.75
C GLU A 240 1.12 8.96 33.91
N PRO A 241 -0.07 9.17 34.51
CA PRO A 241 -1.32 9.04 33.80
C PRO A 241 -1.48 10.20 32.81
N GLY A 242 -1.69 9.86 31.54
CA GLY A 242 -1.95 10.83 30.49
C GLY A 242 -2.78 10.22 29.37
N THR A 243 -3.44 11.08 28.59
CA THR A 243 -4.24 10.67 27.44
C THR A 243 -4.06 11.64 26.27
N MET A 244 -4.64 11.28 25.13
CA MET A 244 -4.66 12.10 23.93
C MET A 244 -6.06 12.15 23.33
N ALA A 245 -6.42 13.30 22.76
CA ALA A 245 -7.69 13.48 22.05
C ALA A 245 -7.46 14.18 20.72
N GLY A 246 -8.22 13.78 19.69
CA GLY A 246 -8.33 14.50 18.43
C GLY A 246 -9.43 15.54 18.51
N ILE A 247 -9.10 16.80 18.21
CA ILE A 247 -10.04 17.93 18.16
C ILE A 247 -10.23 18.33 16.69
N ALA A 248 -11.48 18.45 16.25
CA ALA A 248 -11.85 18.86 14.89
C ALA A 248 -11.71 20.39 14.70
N ALA A 249 -10.51 20.91 14.96
CA ALA A 249 -10.19 22.33 14.95
C ALA A 249 -8.78 22.59 14.39
N ASP A 250 -8.56 23.83 13.95
CA ASP A 250 -7.22 24.34 13.63
C ASP A 250 -6.39 24.57 14.91
N ASP A 251 -5.14 24.97 14.72
CA ASP A 251 -4.17 25.21 15.80
C ASP A 251 -4.60 26.35 16.74
N ILE A 252 -5.17 27.43 16.19
CA ILE A 252 -5.60 28.60 16.95
C ILE A 252 -6.81 28.26 17.83
N ALA A 253 -7.82 27.60 17.28
CA ALA A 253 -9.01 27.19 18.00
C ALA A 253 -8.68 26.11 19.04
N ALA A 254 -7.83 25.13 18.71
CA ALA A 254 -7.34 24.16 19.68
C ALA A 254 -6.60 24.84 20.84
N ALA A 255 -5.72 25.80 20.57
CA ALA A 255 -5.03 26.55 21.62
C ALA A 255 -5.98 27.33 22.54
N ARG A 256 -7.06 27.91 21.99
CA ARG A 256 -8.12 28.56 22.79
C ARG A 256 -8.86 27.57 23.68
N LEU A 257 -9.15 26.38 23.18
CA LEU A 257 -9.80 25.31 23.94
C LEU A 257 -8.88 24.75 25.03
N ILE A 258 -7.57 24.70 24.80
CA ILE A 258 -6.56 24.32 25.79
C ILE A 258 -6.54 25.35 26.94
N GLY A 259 -6.48 26.64 26.59
CA GLY A 259 -6.42 27.73 27.56
C GLY A 259 -5.18 27.61 28.45
N THR A 260 -5.39 27.50 29.76
CA THR A 260 -4.32 27.37 30.78
C THR A 260 -4.14 25.95 31.31
N GLU A 261 -4.82 24.96 30.74
CA GLU A 261 -4.63 23.57 31.16
C GLU A 261 -3.21 23.09 30.85
N PRO A 262 -2.65 22.13 31.61
CA PRO A 262 -1.37 21.50 31.33
C PRO A 262 -1.48 20.50 30.15
N VAL A 263 -2.02 20.97 29.03
CA VAL A 263 -2.25 20.21 27.80
C VAL A 263 -1.47 20.87 26.67
N VAL A 264 -0.79 20.06 25.88
CA VAL A 264 -0.04 20.53 24.70
C VAL A 264 -0.68 20.05 23.42
N VAL A 265 -0.33 20.69 22.31
CA VAL A 265 -0.62 20.15 20.98
C VAL A 265 0.45 19.12 20.64
N ALA A 266 0.04 17.85 20.52
CA ALA A 266 0.89 16.72 20.19
C ALA A 266 0.98 16.44 18.68
N GLY A 267 0.08 17.01 17.87
CA GLY A 267 0.14 16.84 16.43
C GLY A 267 -0.81 17.74 15.66
N TYR A 268 -0.33 18.27 14.53
CA TYR A 268 -1.11 19.01 13.54
C TYR A 268 -1.35 18.11 12.32
N ASN A 269 -2.45 17.35 12.32
CA ASN A 269 -2.71 16.36 11.27
C ASN A 269 -3.34 16.99 10.01
N GLY A 270 -3.94 18.17 10.14
CA GLY A 270 -4.48 18.92 9.01
C GLY A 270 -5.15 20.23 9.44
N PRO A 271 -5.70 21.01 8.48
CA PRO A 271 -6.25 22.35 8.77
C PRO A 271 -7.42 22.39 9.75
N ARG A 272 -8.05 21.25 10.04
CA ARG A 272 -9.15 21.12 11.01
C ARG A 272 -9.00 19.88 11.89
N GLN A 273 -7.77 19.42 12.09
CA GLN A 273 -7.50 18.23 12.88
C GLN A 273 -6.23 18.41 13.70
N THR A 274 -6.42 18.70 14.98
CA THR A 274 -5.35 18.90 15.95
C THR A 274 -5.44 17.83 17.03
N VAL A 275 -4.31 17.23 17.41
CA VAL A 275 -4.22 16.26 18.50
C VAL A 275 -3.66 16.94 19.73
N VAL A 276 -4.35 16.81 20.85
CA VAL A 276 -3.92 17.33 22.16
C VAL A 276 -3.50 16.19 23.08
N ALA A 277 -2.55 16.45 23.97
CA ALA A 277 -2.03 15.47 24.92
C ALA A 277 -1.70 16.12 26.28
N GLY A 278 -1.93 15.38 27.36
CA GLY A 278 -1.59 15.81 28.72
C GLY A 278 -2.23 14.92 29.79
N PRO A 279 -2.29 15.39 31.05
CA PRO A 279 -2.98 14.68 32.13
C PRO A 279 -4.44 14.38 31.77
N SER A 280 -4.92 13.19 32.12
CA SER A 280 -6.23 12.70 31.64
C SER A 280 -7.41 13.56 32.07
N ASP A 281 -7.34 14.19 33.23
CA ASP A 281 -8.35 15.12 33.71
C ASP A 281 -8.31 16.46 32.96
N ALA A 282 -7.13 16.97 32.66
CA ALA A 282 -6.93 18.20 31.91
C ALA A 282 -7.40 18.06 30.46
N VAL A 283 -7.08 16.95 29.79
CA VAL A 283 -7.57 16.67 28.43
C VAL A 283 -9.10 16.57 28.42
N ARG A 284 -9.72 15.96 29.44
CA ARG A 284 -11.18 15.90 29.55
C ARG A 284 -11.81 17.28 29.63
N ARG A 285 -11.25 18.21 30.41
CA ARG A 285 -11.71 19.61 30.48
C ARG A 285 -11.57 20.36 29.15
N VAL A 286 -10.54 20.05 28.36
CA VAL A 286 -10.41 20.58 26.98
C VAL A 286 -11.52 20.02 26.08
N CYS A 287 -11.80 18.72 26.16
CA CYS A 287 -12.86 18.06 25.40
C CYS A 287 -14.27 18.57 25.77
N GLU A 288 -14.54 18.79 27.07
CA GLU A 288 -15.78 19.39 27.55
C GLU A 288 -16.00 20.79 26.96
N ARG A 289 -14.96 21.65 26.99
CA ARG A 289 -15.00 22.97 26.33
C ARG A 289 -15.18 22.88 24.82
N ALA A 290 -14.61 21.86 24.17
CA ALA A 290 -14.85 21.62 22.75
C ALA A 290 -16.33 21.30 22.48
N THR A 291 -16.95 20.45 23.30
CA THR A 291 -18.38 20.14 23.22
C THR A 291 -19.25 21.39 23.44
N GLU A 292 -18.94 22.21 24.45
CA GLU A 292 -19.65 23.47 24.71
C GLU A 292 -19.54 24.46 23.54
N ALA A 293 -18.40 24.47 22.84
CA ALA A 293 -18.17 25.27 21.64
C ALA A 293 -18.74 24.65 20.35
N GLY A 294 -19.41 23.49 20.43
CA GLY A 294 -19.93 22.78 19.25
C GLY A 294 -18.85 22.16 18.36
N VAL A 295 -17.63 21.96 18.88
CA VAL A 295 -16.50 21.35 18.17
C VAL A 295 -16.46 19.86 18.46
N HIS A 296 -16.45 19.05 17.38
CA HIS A 296 -16.31 17.60 17.51
C HIS A 296 -14.91 17.21 18.02
N TRP A 297 -14.87 16.16 18.83
CA TRP A 297 -13.63 15.54 19.29
C TRP A 297 -13.81 14.03 19.42
N ALA A 298 -12.68 13.32 19.51
CA ALA A 298 -12.63 11.89 19.75
C ALA A 298 -11.43 11.52 20.63
N ASP A 299 -11.63 10.62 21.59
CA ASP A 299 -10.54 9.99 22.32
C ASP A 299 -9.66 9.17 21.37
N LEU A 300 -8.35 9.26 21.56
CA LEU A 300 -7.42 8.36 20.90
C LEU A 300 -7.20 7.13 21.78
N ALA A 301 -7.31 5.95 21.20
CA ALA A 301 -7.07 4.68 21.89
C ALA A 301 -5.57 4.46 22.14
N VAL A 302 -4.99 5.26 23.02
CA VAL A 302 -3.58 5.24 23.42
C VAL A 302 -3.47 5.14 24.94
N SER A 303 -2.36 4.58 25.41
CA SER A 303 -2.12 4.37 26.84
C SER A 303 -1.51 5.58 27.56
N HIS A 304 -0.95 6.54 26.83
CA HIS A 304 -0.21 7.68 27.39
C HIS A 304 -0.38 8.95 26.57
N ALA A 305 0.03 10.09 27.14
CA ALA A 305 0.06 11.40 26.50
C ALA A 305 1.36 11.60 25.68
N PHE A 306 1.47 10.97 24.52
CA PHE A 306 2.66 11.08 23.67
C PHE A 306 2.88 12.52 23.17
N HIS A 307 4.16 12.87 22.97
CA HIS A 307 4.60 14.23 22.58
C HIS A 307 4.20 15.31 23.59
N SER A 308 4.07 14.94 24.87
CA SER A 308 3.89 15.85 25.98
C SER A 308 5.09 15.79 26.93
N PRO A 309 5.14 16.64 27.97
CA PRO A 309 6.15 16.53 29.02
C PRO A 309 6.07 15.25 29.88
N LEU A 310 4.98 14.46 29.78
CA LEU A 310 4.75 13.20 30.48
C LEU A 310 5.37 11.98 29.76
#